data_AF-A0A2P7EB72-F1
#
_entry.id   AF-A0A2P7EB72-F1
#
_cell.length_a   1.000
_cell.length_b   1.000
_cell.length_c   1.000
_cell.angle_alpha   90.00
_cell.angle_beta   90.00
_cell.angle_gamma   90.00
#
_symmetry.space_group_name_H-M   'P 1'
#
loop_
_entity.id
_entity.type
_entity.pdbx_description
1 polymer ?
#
loop_
_entity_poly.entity_id
_entity_poly.type
_entity_poly.pdbx_seq_one_letter_code
_entity_poly.pdbx_strand_id
1 'polypeptide(L)'
;MGVTTPQLTVPQLTVNLWGHLSGGFGLGEGARCTARALEAAGVRVQWRDLPLATHVNDQPLDPAEPFLPAAIDLIHTNPNVLRQSDGLPQQLDLHAPLRIGFWAWELESFPGGWEAGFNGLDQLWCPSSFCAT
;
A
#
# COMPACT_ATOMS: atom_id res chain seq x y z
N MET A 1 29.31 38.71 -2.23
CA MET A 1 29.26 37.44 -2.98
C MET A 1 28.59 36.41 -2.09
N GLY A 2 27.34 36.04 -2.39
CA GLY A 2 26.60 35.05 -1.60
C GLY A 2 27.12 33.66 -1.91
N VAL A 3 27.50 32.92 -0.88
CA VAL A 3 27.96 31.54 -1.00
C VAL A 3 26.71 30.67 -1.13
N THR A 4 26.40 30.20 -2.34
CA THR A 4 25.32 29.22 -2.54
C THR A 4 25.81 27.87 -2.04
N THR A 5 25.31 27.43 -0.88
CA THR A 5 25.56 26.07 -0.40
C THR A 5 24.82 25.10 -1.32
N PRO A 6 25.48 24.11 -1.93
CA PRO A 6 24.76 23.09 -2.69
C PRO A 6 23.86 22.30 -1.74
N GLN A 7 22.55 22.30 -2.00
CA GLN A 7 21.63 21.38 -1.34
C GLN A 7 21.97 19.97 -1.81
N LEU A 8 22.41 19.12 -0.90
CA LEU A 8 22.53 17.68 -1.15
C LEU A 8 21.11 17.12 -1.30
N THR A 9 20.73 16.77 -2.53
CA THR A 9 19.48 16.06 -2.77
C THR A 9 19.68 14.62 -2.31
N VAL A 10 19.21 14.30 -1.10
CA VAL A 10 19.10 12.90 -0.67
C VAL A 10 18.10 12.23 -1.62
N PRO A 11 18.42 11.07 -2.21
CA PRO A 11 17.46 10.38 -3.07
C PRO A 11 16.18 10.12 -2.28
N GLN A 12 15.07 10.61 -2.80
CA GLN A 12 13.76 10.44 -2.19
C GLN A 12 13.36 8.97 -2.26
N LEU A 13 12.96 8.39 -1.12
CA LEU A 13 12.41 7.04 -1.09
C LEU A 13 11.10 7.01 -1.89
N THR A 14 10.96 6.03 -2.79
CA THR A 14 9.74 5.82 -3.57
C THR A 14 9.06 4.51 -3.18
N VAL A 15 7.76 4.59 -2.92
CA VAL A 15 6.91 3.45 -2.55
C VAL A 15 5.77 3.32 -3.56
N ASN A 16 5.54 2.12 -4.10
CA ASN A 16 4.28 1.77 -4.72
C ASN A 16 3.30 1.39 -3.61
N LEU A 17 2.21 2.14 -3.46
CA LEU A 17 1.14 1.80 -2.53
C LEU A 17 -0.01 1.15 -3.29
N TRP A 18 -0.15 -0.16 -3.11
CA TRP A 18 -1.25 -0.95 -3.64
C TRP A 18 -2.39 -0.98 -2.64
N GLY A 19 -3.59 -0.52 -3.02
CA GLY A 19 -4.73 -0.50 -2.12
C GLY A 19 -6.03 -0.12 -2.82
N HIS A 20 -7.15 -0.21 -2.10
CA HIS A 20 -8.48 0.16 -2.62
C HIS A 20 -8.69 1.69 -2.66
N LEU A 21 -7.79 2.40 -3.32
CA LEU A 21 -7.62 3.86 -3.25
C LEU A 21 -8.81 4.63 -3.84
N SER A 22 -9.47 4.08 -4.85
CA SER A 22 -10.74 4.61 -5.38
C SER A 22 -11.95 4.31 -4.49
N GLY A 23 -11.83 3.37 -3.55
CA GLY A 23 -12.92 2.87 -2.72
C GLY A 23 -13.31 3.79 -1.57
N GLY A 24 -14.61 4.09 -1.43
CA GLY A 24 -15.17 4.91 -0.34
C GLY A 24 -15.37 4.19 1.00
N PHE A 25 -14.64 3.10 1.27
CA PHE A 25 -14.84 2.21 2.43
C PHE A 25 -13.55 2.04 3.25
N GLY A 26 -13.65 1.32 4.39
CA GLY A 26 -12.60 1.26 5.41
C GLY A 26 -11.19 0.95 4.91
N LEU A 27 -11.02 -0.08 4.07
CA LEU A 27 -9.69 -0.42 3.51
C LEU A 27 -9.16 0.67 2.58
N GLY A 28 -10.04 1.31 1.81
CA GLY A 28 -9.66 2.43 0.96
C GLY A 28 -9.21 3.64 1.77
N GLU A 29 -9.93 3.95 2.85
CA GLU A 29 -9.53 5.05 3.75
C GLU A 29 -8.23 4.73 4.48
N GLY A 30 -8.03 3.49 4.90
CA GLY A 30 -6.76 3.03 5.48
C GLY A 30 -5.59 3.20 4.51
N ALA A 31 -5.76 2.81 3.25
CA ALA A 31 -4.76 3.00 2.21
C ALA A 31 -4.44 4.50 1.99
N ARG A 32 -5.46 5.35 1.87
CA ARG A 32 -5.24 6.81 1.74
C ARG A 32 -4.60 7.44 2.98
N CYS A 33 -4.95 7.01 4.18
CA CYS A 33 -4.26 7.39 5.41
C CYS A 33 -2.77 7.04 5.35
N THR A 34 -2.43 5.86 4.83
CA THR A 34 -1.05 5.41 4.67
C THR A 34 -0.30 6.27 3.66
N ALA A 35 -0.93 6.60 2.52
CA ALA A 35 -0.36 7.51 1.53
C ALA A 35 0.00 8.86 2.16
N ARG A 36 -0.97 9.49 2.84
CA ARG A 36 -0.77 10.79 3.51
C ARG A 36 0.34 10.74 4.55
N ALA A 37 0.44 9.65 5.32
CA ALA A 37 1.49 9.49 6.32
C ALA A 37 2.88 9.36 5.69
N LEU A 38 3.02 8.57 4.62
CA LEU A 38 4.27 8.42 3.87
C LEU A 38 4.69 9.74 3.21
N GLU A 39 3.76 10.42 2.55
CA GLU A 39 4.01 11.72 1.91
C GLU A 39 4.44 12.79 2.92
N ALA A 40 3.78 12.83 4.09
CA ALA A 40 4.18 13.73 5.19
C ALA A 40 5.59 13.43 5.73
N ALA A 41 6.05 12.17 5.62
CA ALA A 41 7.43 11.77 5.95
C ALA A 41 8.43 12.03 4.81
N GLY A 42 8.02 12.69 3.73
CA GLY A 42 8.88 13.00 2.59
C GLY A 42 9.07 11.84 1.60
N VAL A 43 8.29 10.77 1.72
CA VAL A 43 8.33 9.63 0.79
C VAL A 43 7.51 9.94 -0.46
N ARG A 44 8.03 9.62 -1.64
CA ARG A 44 7.25 9.65 -2.88
C ARG A 44 6.34 8.43 -2.92
N VAL A 45 5.03 8.62 -3.00
CA VAL A 45 4.06 7.53 -3.09
C VAL A 45 3.51 7.46 -4.52
N GLN A 46 3.67 6.30 -5.15
CA GLN A 46 3.01 5.95 -6.41
C GLN A 46 1.74 5.18 -6.07
N TRP A 47 0.60 5.77 -6.34
CA TRP A 47 -0.70 5.18 -6.05
C TRP A 47 -1.02 4.07 -7.07
N ARG A 48 -1.33 2.88 -6.58
CA ARG A 48 -1.70 1.71 -7.40
C ARG A 48 -3.06 1.20 -6.93
N ASP A 49 -4.10 1.59 -7.66
CA ASP A 49 -5.47 1.29 -7.26
C ASP A 49 -5.83 -0.18 -7.51
N LEU A 50 -6.53 -0.77 -6.53
CA LEU A 50 -7.14 -2.10 -6.57
C LEU A 50 -8.65 -1.92 -6.44
N PRO A 51 -9.37 -1.52 -7.49
CA PRO A 51 -10.79 -1.26 -7.41
C PRO A 51 -11.55 -2.54 -7.06
N LEU A 52 -12.53 -2.44 -6.17
CA LEU A 52 -13.30 -3.59 -5.72
C LEU A 52 -14.70 -3.56 -6.33
N ALA A 53 -15.03 -4.52 -7.19
CA ALA A 53 -16.28 -4.53 -7.96
C ALA A 53 -17.56 -4.58 -7.09
N THR A 54 -17.44 -5.09 -5.86
CA THR A 54 -18.55 -5.17 -4.90
C THR A 54 -18.80 -3.87 -4.14
N HIS A 55 -17.99 -2.83 -4.36
CA HIS A 55 -18.03 -1.56 -3.62
C HIS A 55 -18.08 -0.36 -4.55
N VAL A 56 -18.49 0.78 -3.99
CA VAL A 56 -18.42 2.07 -4.68
C VAL A 56 -16.96 2.54 -4.73
N ASN A 57 -16.50 2.83 -5.94
CA ASN A 57 -15.15 3.31 -6.24
C ASN A 57 -15.22 4.74 -6.81
N ASP A 58 -15.63 5.70 -5.98
CA ASP A 58 -15.93 7.09 -6.36
C ASP A 58 -14.92 8.12 -5.82
N GLN A 59 -13.88 7.66 -5.13
CA GLN A 59 -12.85 8.55 -4.62
C GLN A 59 -11.98 9.06 -5.77
N PRO A 60 -11.64 10.36 -5.78
CA PRO A 60 -10.82 10.94 -6.83
C PRO A 60 -9.43 10.31 -6.81
N LEU A 61 -9.00 9.85 -7.98
CA LEU A 61 -7.66 9.38 -8.25
C LEU A 61 -7.08 10.20 -9.39
N ASP A 62 -5.86 10.68 -9.20
CA ASP A 62 -5.09 11.15 -10.34
C ASP A 62 -4.84 9.99 -11.30
N PRO A 63 -4.71 10.26 -12.60
CA PRO A 63 -4.35 9.24 -13.57
C PRO A 63 -3.11 8.47 -13.11
N ALA A 64 -3.14 7.14 -13.24
CA ALA A 64 -2.02 6.30 -12.83
C ALA A 64 -0.71 6.79 -13.47
N GLU A 65 0.23 7.23 -12.63
CA GLU A 65 1.57 7.57 -13.10
C GLU A 65 2.25 6.33 -13.69
N PRO A 66 3.12 6.48 -14.70
CA PRO A 66 3.98 5.38 -15.16
C PRO A 66 4.74 4.74 -13.99
N PHE A 67 5.08 3.46 -14.11
CA PHE A 67 5.93 2.80 -13.12
C PHE A 67 7.31 3.43 -13.10
N LEU A 68 7.61 4.16 -12.02
CA LEU A 68 8.96 4.53 -11.65
C LEU A 68 9.57 3.44 -10.76
N PRO A 69 10.90 3.25 -10.79
CA PRO A 69 11.57 2.37 -9.85
C PRO A 69 11.21 2.72 -8.41
N ALA A 70 10.56 1.77 -7.73
CA ALA A 70 10.22 1.87 -6.32
C ALA A 70 11.13 0.97 -5.49
N ALA A 71 11.46 1.42 -4.29
CA ALA A 71 12.20 0.60 -3.34
C ALA A 71 11.27 -0.37 -2.59
N ILE A 72 9.98 -0.04 -2.49
CA ILE A 72 9.00 -0.80 -1.72
C ILE A 72 7.71 -0.95 -2.52
N ASP A 73 7.15 -2.16 -2.54
CA ASP A 73 5.74 -2.41 -2.82
C ASP A 73 5.04 -2.62 -1.48
N LEU A 74 4.16 -1.70 -1.11
CA LEU A 74 3.35 -1.75 0.10
C LEU A 74 1.90 -2.10 -0.28
N ILE A 75 1.44 -3.27 0.13
CA ILE A 75 0.13 -3.82 -0.21
C ILE A 75 -0.81 -3.62 0.97
N HIS A 76 -1.59 -2.53 0.94
CA HIS A 76 -2.60 -2.20 1.95
C HIS A 76 -3.97 -2.75 1.56
N THR A 77 -4.15 -4.05 1.79
CA THR A 77 -5.43 -4.76 1.70
C THR A 77 -5.34 -6.06 2.49
N ASN A 78 -6.48 -6.70 2.76
CA ASN A 78 -6.50 -7.99 3.44
C ASN A 78 -6.49 -9.15 2.44
N PRO A 79 -5.82 -10.28 2.77
CA PRO A 79 -5.66 -11.40 1.85
C PRO A 79 -6.99 -12.08 1.49
N ASN A 80 -8.01 -12.02 2.35
CA ASN A 80 -9.35 -12.50 2.01
C ASN A 80 -10.00 -11.68 0.89
N VAL A 81 -9.78 -10.36 0.85
CA VAL A 81 -10.33 -9.49 -0.21
C VAL A 81 -9.66 -9.81 -1.54
N LEU A 82 -8.34 -10.01 -1.54
CA LEU A 82 -7.60 -10.45 -2.73
C LEU A 82 -8.10 -11.80 -3.25
N ARG A 83 -8.42 -12.76 -2.37
CA ARG A 83 -8.93 -14.08 -2.77
C ARG A 83 -10.37 -14.08 -3.26
N GLN A 84 -11.21 -13.20 -2.70
CA GLN A 84 -12.63 -13.13 -3.03
C GLN A 84 -12.92 -12.32 -4.30
N SER A 85 -11.92 -11.63 -4.83
CA SER A 85 -12.08 -10.73 -5.95
C SER A 85 -11.33 -11.27 -7.17
N ASP A 86 -12.08 -11.63 -8.19
CA ASP A 86 -11.53 -12.18 -9.43
C ASP A 86 -10.55 -11.17 -10.06
N GLY A 87 -9.35 -11.63 -10.40
CA GLY A 87 -8.36 -10.82 -11.11
C GLY A 87 -7.49 -9.89 -10.24
N LEU A 88 -7.88 -9.58 -8.99
CA LEU A 88 -7.10 -8.66 -8.14
C LEU A 88 -5.66 -9.16 -7.88
N PRO A 89 -5.42 -10.46 -7.57
CA PRO A 89 -4.06 -10.95 -7.40
C PRO A 89 -3.21 -10.79 -8.67
N GLN A 90 -3.83 -10.88 -9.85
CA GLN A 90 -3.14 -10.73 -11.14
C GLN A 90 -2.85 -9.25 -11.48
N GLN A 91 -3.52 -8.30 -10.83
CA GLN A 91 -3.23 -6.87 -10.97
C GLN A 91 -1.99 -6.44 -10.18
N LEU A 92 -1.57 -7.23 -9.19
CA LEU A 92 -0.39 -6.93 -8.37
C LEU A 92 0.90 -7.18 -9.17
N ASP A 93 1.45 -6.12 -9.75
CA ASP A 93 2.71 -6.15 -10.49
C ASP A 93 3.90 -5.80 -9.58
N LEU A 94 4.23 -6.74 -8.68
CA LEU A 94 5.17 -6.51 -7.56
C LEU A 94 6.64 -6.71 -7.97
N HIS A 95 7.35 -5.61 -8.22
CA HIS A 95 8.73 -5.59 -8.71
C HIS A 95 9.74 -4.94 -7.78
N ALA A 96 9.29 -4.29 -6.70
CA ALA A 96 10.18 -3.68 -5.74
C ALA A 96 11.00 -4.73 -4.98
N PRO A 97 12.22 -4.38 -4.54
CA PRO A 97 13.08 -5.30 -3.79
C PRO A 97 12.55 -5.61 -2.38
N LEU A 98 11.67 -4.77 -1.83
CA LEU A 98 11.00 -5.01 -0.55
C LEU A 98 9.49 -5.02 -0.75
N ARG A 99 8.83 -6.11 -0.35
CA ARG A 99 7.38 -6.30 -0.46
C ARG A 99 6.77 -6.43 0.92
N ILE A 100 5.84 -5.54 1.25
CA ILE A 100 5.24 -5.43 2.59
C ILE A 100 3.73 -5.58 2.47
N GLY A 101 3.15 -6.55 3.18
CA GLY A 101 1.70 -6.58 3.40
C GLY A 101 1.33 -5.68 4.57
N PHE A 102 0.28 -4.87 4.43
CA PHE A 102 -0.29 -4.09 5.52
C PHE A 102 -1.74 -4.54 5.72
N TRP A 103 -1.97 -5.36 6.73
CA TRP A 103 -3.26 -6.01 6.97
C TRP A 103 -3.92 -5.44 8.22
N ALA A 104 -5.23 -5.22 8.14
CA ALA A 104 -6.04 -4.73 9.24
C ALA A 104 -7.10 -5.79 9.56
N TRP A 105 -6.90 -6.54 10.64
CA TRP A 105 -7.90 -7.45 11.18
C TRP A 105 -8.37 -6.95 12.55
N GLU A 106 -9.66 -7.15 12.81
CA GLU A 106 -10.33 -6.67 14.02
C GLU A 106 -10.53 -7.79 15.07
N LEU A 107 -10.09 -9.01 14.75
CA LEU A 107 -10.20 -10.17 15.64
C LEU A 107 -9.05 -10.20 16.65
N GLU A 108 -9.31 -10.75 17.83
CA GLU A 108 -8.32 -10.94 18.92
C GLU A 108 -7.16 -11.86 18.53
N SER A 109 -7.34 -12.70 17.51
CA SER A 109 -6.32 -13.61 16.98
C SER A 109 -6.19 -13.47 15.47
N PHE A 110 -4.99 -13.72 14.96
CA PHE A 110 -4.73 -13.77 13.52
C PHE A 110 -5.72 -14.72 12.79
N PRO A 111 -6.40 -14.28 11.71
CA PRO A 111 -7.41 -15.11 11.06
C PRO A 111 -6.80 -16.32 10.33
N GLY A 112 -7.33 -17.51 10.60
CA GLY A 112 -6.84 -18.74 9.94
C GLY A 112 -6.95 -18.69 8.41
N GLY A 113 -5.91 -19.18 7.73
CA GLY A 113 -5.82 -19.21 6.27
C GLY A 113 -5.35 -17.89 5.65
N TRP A 114 -5.10 -16.85 6.44
CA TRP A 114 -4.50 -15.61 5.96
C TRP A 114 -2.99 -15.74 5.78
N GLU A 115 -2.35 -16.74 6.40
CA GLU A 115 -0.92 -17.03 6.28
C GLU A 115 -0.52 -17.32 4.83
N ALA A 116 -1.43 -17.92 4.05
CA ALA A 116 -1.22 -18.16 2.62
C ALA A 116 -1.02 -16.86 1.82
N GLY A 117 -1.55 -15.73 2.31
CA GLY A 117 -1.35 -14.40 1.73
C GLY A 117 0.05 -13.84 1.95
N PHE A 118 0.86 -14.45 2.83
CA PHE A 118 2.24 -14.02 3.08
C PHE A 118 3.22 -14.47 1.99
N ASN A 119 2.82 -15.43 1.16
CA ASN A 119 3.69 -15.93 0.10
C ASN A 119 4.09 -14.81 -0.87
N GLY A 120 5.40 -14.56 -1.00
CA GLY A 120 5.93 -13.48 -1.83
C GLY A 120 6.06 -12.12 -1.13
N LEU A 121 5.77 -12.03 0.17
CA LEU A 121 6.03 -10.86 1.01
C LEU A 121 7.27 -11.06 1.88
N ASP A 122 8.00 -9.98 2.13
CA ASP A 122 9.15 -9.96 3.04
C ASP A 122 8.74 -9.59 4.46
N GLN A 123 7.68 -8.77 4.60
CA GLN A 123 7.19 -8.29 5.88
C GLN A 123 5.66 -8.22 5.91
N LEU A 124 5.12 -8.36 7.12
CA LEU A 124 3.71 -8.12 7.42
C LEU A 124 3.62 -7.05 8.50
N TRP A 125 2.91 -5.97 8.20
CA TRP A 125 2.60 -4.88 9.09
C TRP A 125 1.12 -4.90 9.44
N CYS A 126 0.79 -4.30 10.57
CA CYS A 126 -0.57 -4.12 11.05
C CYS A 126 -0.71 -2.71 11.66
N PRO A 127 -1.93 -2.14 11.74
CA PRO A 127 -2.13 -0.75 12.13
C PRO A 127 -1.82 -0.49 13.61
N SER A 128 -1.77 -1.51 14.46
CA SER A 128 -1.49 -1.35 15.88
C SER A 128 -0.89 -2.62 16.50
N SER A 129 -0.22 -2.47 17.65
CA SER A 129 0.29 -3.61 18.42
C SER A 129 -0.80 -4.53 18.96
N PHE A 130 -2.06 -4.06 19.05
CA PHE A 130 -3.20 -4.92 19.37
C PHE A 130 -3.40 -6.01 18.32
N CYS A 131 -3.14 -5.70 17.05
CA CYS A 131 -3.20 -6.69 15.98
C CYS A 131 -1.94 -7.58 15.97
N ALA A 132 -0.79 -7.16 16.51
CA ALA A 132 0.48 -7.85 16.30
C ALA A 132 0.70 -9.15 17.13
N THR A 133 -0.32 -9.66 17.83
CA THR A 133 -0.27 -10.83 18.73
C THR A 133 -0.94 -12.06 18.14
#